data_AF-A0A352REG3-F1
#
_entry.id   AF-A0A352REG3-F1
#
_cell.length_a   1.000
_cell.length_b   1.000
_cell.length_c   1.000
_cell.angle_alpha   90.00
_cell.angle_beta   90.00
_cell.angle_gamma   90.00
#
_symmetry.space_group_name_H-M   'P 1'
#
loop_
_entity.id
_entity.type
_entity.pdbx_description
1 polymer ?
#
loop_
_entity_poly.entity_id
_entity_poly.type
_entity_poly.pdbx_seq_one_letter_code
_entity_poly.pdbx_strand_id
1 'polypeptide(L)'
;LQNIRRVFQIHPQIKKLWASGKAEVSLFWQDPEFCLDCKARLDWFDPDSGIIVDLKFTNNVGKAGVQKPIQDYYAVQAAWYSRGVYQLTKKTADFLFVFIEKYAPHSIRVVPVYAGDLKHGLQKIESAVKNISNANK
;
A
#
# COMPACT_ATOMS: atom_id res chain seq x y z
N LEU A 1 -15.21 16.48 -4.23
CA LEU A 1 -14.09 16.37 -3.25
C LEU A 1 -14.48 16.74 -1.81
N GLN A 2 -15.21 17.84 -1.55
CA GLN A 2 -15.59 18.23 -0.19
C GLN A 2 -16.39 17.15 0.57
N ASN A 3 -17.37 16.51 -0.08
CA ASN A 3 -18.15 15.43 0.53
C ASN A 3 -17.29 14.21 0.90
N ILE A 4 -16.37 13.80 0.01
CA ILE A 4 -15.41 12.73 0.29
C ILE A 4 -14.56 13.06 1.51
N ARG A 5 -14.02 14.28 1.60
CA ARG A 5 -13.23 14.72 2.76
C ARG A 5 -14.04 14.62 4.05
N ARG A 6 -15.29 15.06 4.03
CA ARG A 6 -16.19 14.98 5.19
C ARG A 6 -16.40 13.52 5.62
N VAL A 7 -16.78 12.64 4.69
CA VAL A 7 -17.00 11.21 4.98
C VAL A 7 -15.74 10.55 5.51
N PHE A 8 -14.59 10.83 4.91
CA PHE A 8 -13.28 10.34 5.34
C PHE A 8 -12.94 10.76 6.78
N GLN A 9 -13.06 12.06 7.08
CA GLN A 9 -12.73 12.61 8.40
C GLN A 9 -13.65 12.12 9.51
N ILE A 10 -14.93 11.84 9.22
CA ILE A 10 -15.87 11.36 10.25
C ILE A 10 -15.84 9.83 10.43
N HIS A 11 -15.25 9.08 9.50
CA HIS A 11 -15.23 7.61 9.52
C HIS A 11 -14.43 7.09 10.74
N PRO A 12 -15.03 6.27 11.63
CA PRO A 12 -14.39 5.90 12.91
C PRO A 12 -13.04 5.19 12.75
N GLN A 13 -12.89 4.28 11.79
CA GLN A 13 -11.62 3.59 11.55
C GLN A 13 -10.56 4.55 10.99
N ILE A 14 -10.96 5.50 10.15
CA ILE A 14 -10.02 6.47 9.56
C ILE A 14 -9.52 7.42 10.65
N LYS A 15 -10.41 7.92 11.52
CA LYS A 15 -10.01 8.74 12.68
C LYS A 15 -8.94 8.07 13.53
N LYS A 16 -9.06 6.76 13.77
CA LYS A 16 -8.08 5.99 14.54
C LYS A 16 -6.75 5.88 13.78
N LEU A 17 -6.78 5.54 12.49
CA LEU A 17 -5.60 5.40 11.65
C LEU A 17 -4.84 6.73 11.45
N TRP A 18 -5.56 7.86 11.42
CA TRP A 18 -4.99 9.20 11.24
C TRP A 18 -4.65 9.91 12.56
N ALA A 19 -4.73 9.22 13.70
CA ALA A 19 -4.37 9.80 14.99
C ALA A 19 -2.86 10.06 15.11
N SER A 20 -2.04 9.27 14.41
CA SER A 20 -0.58 9.34 14.36
C SER A 20 -0.07 8.97 12.96
N GLY A 21 1.15 9.40 12.65
CA GLY A 21 1.80 9.15 11.36
C GLY A 21 1.96 10.40 10.50
N LYS A 22 2.48 10.19 9.30
CA LYS A 22 2.81 11.25 8.33
C LYS A 22 2.28 10.89 6.96
N ALA A 23 1.79 11.90 6.26
CA ALA A 23 1.40 11.77 4.86
C ALA A 23 2.63 11.85 3.94
N GLU A 24 2.52 11.27 2.74
CA GLU A 24 3.45 11.47 1.62
C GLU A 24 4.91 11.13 1.94
N VAL A 25 5.13 10.05 2.70
CA VAL A 25 6.46 9.64 3.17
C VAL A 25 7.24 9.02 2.02
N SER A 26 8.36 9.63 1.64
CA SER A 26 9.24 9.10 0.61
C SER A 26 10.30 8.18 1.20
N LEU A 27 10.46 7.02 0.58
CA LEU A 27 11.49 6.03 0.91
C LEU A 27 12.50 5.98 -0.23
N PHE A 28 13.78 5.94 0.12
CA PHE A 28 14.88 5.70 -0.81
C PHE A 28 15.81 4.70 -0.15
N TRP A 29 16.12 3.59 -0.83
CA TRP A 29 17.01 2.57 -0.29
C TRP A 29 17.79 1.89 -1.41
N GLN A 30 18.94 1.36 -1.06
CA GLN A 30 19.64 0.40 -1.91
C GLN A 30 19.19 -1.00 -1.49
N ASP A 31 18.68 -1.77 -2.43
CA ASP A 31 18.22 -3.12 -2.16
C ASP A 31 19.38 -4.12 -2.33
N PRO A 32 19.88 -4.74 -1.24
CA PRO A 32 21.07 -5.60 -1.32
C PRO A 32 20.79 -6.93 -2.03
N GLU A 33 19.54 -7.38 -2.07
CA GLU A 33 19.17 -8.64 -2.72
C GLU A 33 18.96 -8.44 -4.23
N PHE A 34 18.33 -7.32 -4.61
CA PHE A 34 18.08 -7.00 -6.01
C PHE A 34 19.22 -6.23 -6.67
N CYS A 35 20.16 -5.69 -5.87
CA CYS A 35 21.26 -4.83 -6.33
C CYS A 35 20.74 -3.61 -7.12
N LEU A 36 19.67 -2.98 -6.64
CA LEU A 36 19.02 -1.84 -7.28
C LEU A 36 18.86 -0.66 -6.31
N ASP A 37 19.01 0.55 -6.83
CA ASP A 37 18.55 1.75 -6.15
C ASP A 37 17.03 1.87 -6.28
N CYS A 38 16.35 1.95 -5.15
CA CYS A 38 14.92 1.79 -5.03
C CYS A 38 14.27 3.01 -4.39
N LYS A 39 13.02 3.28 -4.77
CA LYS A 39 12.20 4.34 -4.19
C LYS A 39 10.75 3.93 -4.05
N ALA A 40 10.08 4.55 -3.09
CA ALA A 40 8.63 4.47 -2.89
C ALA A 40 8.11 5.79 -2.29
N ARG A 41 6.82 6.07 -2.45
CA ARG A 41 6.16 7.19 -1.79
C ARG A 41 4.85 6.68 -1.21
N LEU A 42 4.79 6.62 0.11
CA LEU A 42 3.67 6.11 0.86
C LEU A 42 2.65 7.24 1.05
N ASP A 43 1.37 7.00 0.78
CA ASP A 43 0.32 8.00 1.04
C ASP A 43 0.28 8.37 2.53
N TRP A 44 0.41 7.36 3.41
CA TRP A 44 0.49 7.53 4.85
C TRP A 44 1.36 6.44 5.50
N PHE A 45 2.16 6.82 6.48
CA PHE A 45 2.94 5.89 7.29
C PHE A 45 3.05 6.37 8.73
N ASP A 46 2.76 5.47 9.65
CA ASP A 46 3.02 5.65 11.07
C ASP A 46 4.19 4.74 11.52
N PRO A 47 5.38 5.31 11.79
CA PRO A 47 6.55 4.52 12.17
C PRO A 47 6.46 3.88 13.55
N ASP A 48 5.62 4.41 14.45
CA ASP A 48 5.48 3.90 15.82
C ASP A 48 4.63 2.63 15.83
N SER A 49 3.49 2.65 15.13
CA SER A 49 2.63 1.48 14.97
C SER A 49 3.07 0.53 13.85
N GLY A 50 3.94 0.99 12.94
CA GLY A 50 4.37 0.23 11.77
C GLY A 50 3.27 0.06 10.72
N ILE A 51 2.30 0.97 10.66
CA ILE A 51 1.16 0.87 9.73
C ILE A 51 1.41 1.74 8.50
N ILE A 52 1.32 1.12 7.32
CA ILE A 52 1.26 1.80 6.02
C ILE A 52 -0.20 1.84 5.58
N VAL A 53 -0.67 3.01 5.13
CA VAL A 53 -1.98 3.14 4.50
C VAL A 53 -1.85 3.74 3.11
N ASP A 54 -2.56 3.14 2.15
CA ASP A 54 -2.64 3.61 0.76
C ASP A 54 -4.12 3.80 0.35
N LEU A 55 -4.42 4.96 -0.26
CA LEU A 55 -5.78 5.36 -0.60
C LEU A 55 -6.11 4.97 -2.04
N LYS A 56 -7.24 4.27 -2.23
CA LYS A 56 -7.73 3.87 -3.55
C LYS A 56 -9.14 4.38 -3.80
N PHE A 57 -9.34 5.09 -4.90
CA PHE A 57 -10.70 5.37 -5.37
C PHE A 57 -11.25 4.22 -6.19
N THR A 58 -12.47 3.77 -5.87
CA THR A 58 -13.16 2.68 -6.56
C THR A 58 -14.58 3.09 -6.95
N ASN A 59 -15.20 2.33 -7.85
CA ASN A 59 -16.63 2.46 -8.13
C ASN A 59 -17.48 1.63 -7.16
N ASN A 60 -16.88 0.65 -6.47
CA ASN A 60 -17.60 -0.28 -5.59
C ASN A 60 -16.65 -0.80 -4.49
N VAL A 61 -17.00 -0.58 -3.22
CA VAL A 61 -16.22 -1.10 -2.06
C VAL A 61 -16.64 -2.50 -1.62
N GLY A 62 -17.58 -3.15 -2.30
CA GLY A 62 -17.97 -4.53 -2.08
C GLY A 62 -16.78 -5.49 -2.17
N LYS A 63 -16.93 -6.71 -1.62
CA LYS A 63 -15.80 -7.65 -1.44
C LYS A 63 -15.05 -7.94 -2.75
N ALA A 64 -15.80 -8.21 -3.82
CA ALA A 64 -15.21 -8.43 -5.15
C ALA A 64 -14.55 -7.15 -5.72
N GLY A 65 -15.14 -5.98 -5.45
CA GLY A 65 -14.66 -4.68 -5.92
C GLY A 65 -13.33 -4.24 -5.30
N VAL A 66 -12.96 -4.79 -4.14
CA VAL A 66 -11.68 -4.49 -3.47
C VAL A 66 -10.66 -5.63 -3.58
N GLN A 67 -11.09 -6.90 -3.47
CA GLN A 67 -10.15 -8.03 -3.44
C GLN A 67 -9.51 -8.27 -4.81
N LYS A 68 -10.29 -8.19 -5.89
CA LYS A 68 -9.79 -8.45 -7.24
C LYS A 68 -8.68 -7.44 -7.63
N PRO A 69 -8.86 -6.12 -7.45
CA PRO A 69 -7.77 -5.17 -7.72
C PRO A 69 -6.51 -5.40 -6.89
N ILE A 70 -6.62 -5.87 -5.64
CA ILE A 70 -5.46 -6.22 -4.82
C ILE A 70 -4.67 -7.36 -5.49
N GLN A 71 -5.36 -8.45 -5.85
CA GLN A 71 -4.73 -9.63 -6.46
C GLN A 71 -4.12 -9.34 -7.83
N ASP A 72 -4.85 -8.57 -8.65
CA ASP A 72 -4.46 -8.27 -10.01
C ASP A 72 -3.33 -7.24 -10.06
N TYR A 73 -3.44 -6.17 -9.27
CA TYR A 73 -2.63 -4.95 -9.45
C TYR A 73 -1.88 -4.49 -8.20
N TYR A 74 -2.49 -4.49 -7.02
CA TYR A 74 -1.92 -3.77 -5.86
C TYR A 74 -1.04 -4.62 -4.93
N ALA A 75 -1.04 -5.94 -5.08
CA ALA A 75 -0.15 -6.84 -4.34
C ALA A 75 1.33 -6.45 -4.49
N VAL A 76 1.75 -6.08 -5.71
CA VAL A 76 3.12 -5.60 -5.99
C VAL A 76 3.43 -4.33 -5.20
N GLN A 77 2.49 -3.37 -5.16
CA GLN A 77 2.67 -2.12 -4.44
C GLN A 77 2.83 -2.37 -2.95
N ALA A 78 1.94 -3.17 -2.35
CA ALA A 78 2.01 -3.49 -0.93
C ALA A 78 3.33 -4.19 -0.57
N ALA A 79 3.73 -5.20 -1.35
CA ALA A 79 5.00 -5.89 -1.13
C ALA A 79 6.22 -4.96 -1.28
N TRP A 80 6.23 -4.09 -2.28
CA TRP A 80 7.33 -3.14 -2.52
C TRP A 80 7.47 -2.13 -1.38
N TYR A 81 6.35 -1.59 -0.90
CA TYR A 81 6.34 -0.60 0.18
C TYR A 81 6.74 -1.23 1.51
N SER A 82 6.18 -2.40 1.85
CA SER A 82 6.57 -3.16 3.04
C SER A 82 8.05 -3.54 3.01
N ARG A 83 8.58 -3.92 1.84
CA ARG A 83 10.02 -4.19 1.65
C ARG A 83 10.86 -2.94 1.90
N GLY A 84 10.50 -1.79 1.34
CA GLY A 84 11.22 -0.53 1.57
C GLY A 84 11.26 -0.14 3.05
N VAL A 85 10.13 -0.25 3.76
CA VAL A 85 10.08 0.01 5.21
C VAL A 85 10.96 -0.98 5.95
N TYR A 86 10.89 -2.28 5.65
CA TYR A 86 11.74 -3.28 6.28
C TYR A 86 13.22 -3.03 6.00
N GLN A 87 13.61 -2.70 4.78
CA GLN A 87 15.01 -2.47 4.45
C GLN A 87 15.61 -1.29 5.23
N LEU A 88 14.82 -0.23 5.43
CA LEU A 88 15.25 0.99 6.13
C LEU A 88 15.19 0.88 7.65
N THR A 89 14.21 0.16 8.20
CA THR A 89 13.92 0.16 9.64
C THR A 89 14.19 -1.17 10.33
N LYS A 90 14.35 -2.25 9.55
CA LYS A 90 14.39 -3.65 10.01
C LYS A 90 13.16 -4.08 10.80
N LYS A 91 12.04 -3.38 10.62
CA LYS A 91 10.73 -3.71 11.20
C LYS A 91 9.74 -4.09 10.10
N THR A 92 8.91 -5.09 10.38
CA THR A 92 7.77 -5.44 9.52
C THR A 92 6.68 -4.39 9.66
N ALA A 93 6.02 -4.07 8.56
CA ALA A 93 4.92 -3.12 8.54
C ALA A 93 3.62 -3.80 8.10
N ASP A 94 2.54 -3.50 8.81
CA ASP A 94 1.19 -3.84 8.37
C ASP A 94 0.77 -2.90 7.24
N PHE A 95 0.10 -3.44 6.23
CA PHE A 95 -0.35 -2.67 5.07
C PHE A 95 -1.88 -2.68 4.98
N LEU A 96 -2.46 -1.49 4.89
CA LEU A 96 -3.90 -1.30 4.73
C LEU A 96 -4.19 -0.54 3.43
N PHE A 97 -5.10 -1.07 2.63
CA PHE A 97 -5.75 -0.27 1.59
C PHE A 97 -7.03 0.36 2.14
N VAL A 98 -7.22 1.65 1.87
CA VAL A 98 -8.49 2.33 2.13
C VAL A 98 -9.15 2.62 0.80
N PHE A 99 -10.19 1.85 0.50
CA PHE A 99 -11.00 2.06 -0.69
C PHE A 99 -12.12 3.05 -0.41
N ILE A 100 -12.28 4.03 -1.30
CA ILE A 100 -13.29 5.09 -1.21
C ILE A 100 -14.09 5.11 -2.50
N GLU A 101 -15.42 5.04 -2.40
CA GLU A 101 -16.27 5.15 -3.58
C GLU A 101 -16.22 6.55 -4.19
N LYS A 102 -16.03 6.62 -5.51
CA LYS A 102 -15.99 7.88 -6.26
C LYS A 102 -17.31 8.64 -6.22
N TYR A 103 -18.42 7.91 -6.17
CA TYR A 103 -19.78 8.46 -6.20
C TYR A 103 -20.43 8.36 -4.83
N ALA A 104 -21.44 9.20 -4.57
CA ALA A 104 -22.19 9.17 -3.32
C ALA A 104 -22.77 7.76 -3.07
N PRO A 105 -22.74 7.26 -1.82
CA PRO A 105 -22.45 7.98 -0.58
C PRO A 105 -20.96 8.07 -0.20
N HIS A 106 -20.03 7.74 -1.11
CA HIS A 106 -18.58 7.69 -0.85
C HIS A 106 -18.20 6.69 0.24
N SER A 107 -18.80 5.50 0.19
CA SER A 107 -18.54 4.43 1.16
C SER A 107 -17.05 4.15 1.28
N ILE A 108 -16.60 3.85 2.50
CA ILE A 108 -15.21 3.55 2.81
C ILE A 108 -15.08 2.10 3.24
N ARG A 109 -14.04 1.44 2.76
CA ARG A 109 -13.64 0.13 3.26
C ARG A 109 -12.14 0.08 3.49
N VAL A 110 -11.77 -0.25 4.72
CA VAL A 110 -10.38 -0.55 5.10
C VAL A 110 -10.15 -2.05 4.90
N VAL A 111 -9.11 -2.41 4.15
CA VAL A 111 -8.77 -3.80 3.82
C VAL A 111 -7.31 -4.05 4.20
N PRO A 112 -7.04 -4.94 5.16
CA PRO A 112 -5.67 -5.38 5.42
C PRO A 112 -5.15 -6.25 4.28
N VAL A 113 -3.86 -6.12 3.98
CA VAL A 113 -3.17 -6.98 3.04
C VAL A 113 -2.62 -8.19 3.78
N TYR A 114 -2.99 -9.39 3.33
CA TYR A 114 -2.58 -10.63 4.00
C TYR A 114 -1.27 -11.18 3.44
N ALA A 115 -0.64 -12.09 4.18
CA ALA A 115 0.63 -12.71 3.80
C ALA A 115 0.60 -13.35 2.40
N GLY A 116 -0.54 -13.91 1.97
CA GLY A 116 -0.71 -14.46 0.62
C GLY A 116 -0.59 -13.40 -0.48
N ASP A 117 -1.19 -12.22 -0.28
CA ASP A 117 -1.12 -11.11 -1.22
C ASP A 117 0.31 -10.53 -1.27
N LEU A 118 0.96 -10.39 -0.11
CA LEU A 118 2.36 -9.93 -0.04
C LEU A 118 3.31 -10.90 -0.76
N LYS A 119 3.13 -12.21 -0.55
CA LYS A 119 3.93 -13.25 -1.23
C LYS A 119 3.74 -13.18 -2.74
N HIS A 120 2.51 -13.05 -3.22
CA HIS A 120 2.22 -12.90 -4.65
C HIS A 120 2.85 -11.64 -5.25
N GLY A 121 2.78 -10.53 -4.52
CA GLY A 121 3.44 -9.28 -4.90
C GLY A 121 4.96 -9.43 -5.03
N LEU A 122 5.60 -10.08 -4.04
CA LEU A 122 7.03 -10.34 -4.03
C LEU A 122 7.46 -11.22 -5.21
N GLN A 123 6.73 -12.30 -5.50
CA GLN A 123 7.02 -13.18 -6.66
C GLN A 123 7.00 -12.42 -7.99
N LYS A 124 6.04 -11.49 -8.15
CA LYS A 124 5.98 -10.62 -9.33
C LYS A 124 7.18 -9.66 -9.41
N ILE A 125 7.60 -9.09 -8.28
CA ILE A 125 8.80 -8.22 -8.19
C ILE A 125 10.05 -9.00 -8.59
N GLU A 126 10.28 -10.17 -7.99
CA GLU A 126 11.44 -11.01 -8.29
C GLU A 126 11.50 -11.39 -9.77
N SER A 127 10.36 -11.73 -10.36
CA SER A 127 10.26 -12.04 -11.79
C SER A 127 10.64 -10.84 -12.66
N ALA A 128 10.15 -9.64 -12.30
CA ALA A 128 10.49 -8.42 -13.02
C ALA A 128 11.99 -8.08 -12.92
N VAL A 129 12.59 -8.20 -11.73
CA VAL A 129 14.02 -7.94 -11.50
C VAL A 129 14.90 -8.91 -12.29
N LYS A 130 14.54 -10.19 -12.33
CA LYS A 130 15.24 -11.21 -13.15
C LYS A 130 15.21 -10.84 -14.64
N ASN A 131 14.06 -10.38 -15.13
CA ASN A 131 13.91 -9.99 -16.54
C ASN A 131 14.76 -8.77 -16.90
N ILE A 132 14.83 -7.76 -16.01
CA ILE A 132 15.70 -6.59 -16.18
C ILE A 132 17.17 -7.02 -16.25
N SER A 133 17.58 -7.92 -15.35
CA SER A 133 18.96 -8.42 -15.31
C SER A 133 19.35 -9.18 -16.58
N ASN A 134 18.42 -9.93 -17.18
CA ASN A 134 18.67 -10.66 -18.42
C ASN A 134 18.67 -9.76 -19.66
N ALA A 135 17.90 -8.67 -19.67
CA ALA A 135 17.89 -7.70 -20.78
C ALA A 135 19.16 -6.84 -20.84
N ASN A 136 19.88 -6.72 -19.72
CA ASN A 136 21.12 -5.96 -19.60
C ASN A 136 22.38 -6.81 -19.82
N LYS A 137 22.23 -8.09 -20.20
CA LYS A 137 23.33 -8.97 -20.64
C LYS A 137 23.41 -8.99 -22.16
#